data_AF-A0A7Y6GE88-F1
#
_entry.id   AF-A0A7Y6GE88-F1
#
_cell.length_a   1.000
_cell.length_b   1.000
_cell.length_c   1.000
_cell.angle_alpha   90.00
_cell.angle_beta   90.00
_cell.angle_gamma   90.00
#
_symmetry.space_group_name_H-M   'P 1'
#
loop_
_entity.id
_entity.type
_entity.pdbx_description
1 polymer ?
#
loop_
_entity_poly.entity_id
_entity_poly.type
_entity_poly.pdbx_seq_one_letter_code
_entity_poly.pdbx_strand_id
1 'polypeptide(L)'
;MLTLLGLYRESDHALTPSRARMRERVAGSRSVGMKLDERTVEMRTETTDVLASWARLVVEERGAKGPRGRDVASLVSFLCQEMDWIAGHPAAVSFDEEVRQLLQRLSALFGPAPVRGMPLGECVEPECTGTLLAVTRGAGGSPGQVSCDAGHVLPPRQWLMVAGQRARWSQ
;
A
#
# COMPACT_ATOMS: atom_id res chain seq x y z
N MET A 1 10.29 -0.66 0.88
CA MET A 1 9.99 -0.71 2.34
C MET A 1 8.88 0.25 2.78
N LEU A 2 8.96 1.56 2.54
CA LEU A 2 7.90 2.51 2.99
C LEU A 2 6.51 2.24 2.37
N THR A 3 6.46 1.81 1.11
CA THR A 3 5.21 1.37 0.45
C THR A 3 4.56 0.19 1.18
N LEU A 4 5.38 -0.75 1.68
CA LEU A 4 4.89 -1.92 2.44
C LEU A 4 4.25 -1.47 3.75
N LEU A 5 4.89 -0.53 4.46
CA LEU A 5 4.32 0.06 5.68
C LEU A 5 3.01 0.81 5.40
N GLY A 6 2.92 1.52 4.28
CA GLY A 6 1.68 2.18 3.85
C GLY A 6 0.53 1.19 3.64
N LEU A 7 0.76 0.14 2.86
CA LEU A 7 -0.24 -0.90 2.59
C LEU A 7 -0.62 -1.69 3.86
N TYR A 8 0.33 -1.96 4.75
CA TYR A 8 0.05 -2.61 6.03
C TYR A 8 -0.83 -1.74 6.94
N ARG A 9 -0.62 -0.43 6.96
CA ARG A 9 -1.49 0.49 7.73
C ARG A 9 -2.91 0.55 7.15
N GLU A 10 -3.04 0.55 5.83
CA GLU A 10 -4.35 0.52 5.19
C GLU A 10 -5.12 -0.78 5.52
N SER A 11 -4.41 -1.90 5.73
CA SER A 11 -5.07 -3.16 6.10
C SER A 11 -5.60 -3.13 7.53
N ASP A 12 -4.97 -2.34 8.40
CA ASP A 12 -5.44 -2.09 9.77
C ASP A 12 -6.76 -1.31 9.79
N HIS A 13 -6.86 -0.28 8.94
CA HIS A 13 -8.09 0.48 8.76
C HIS A 13 -9.23 -0.40 8.23
N ALA A 14 -8.94 -1.34 7.33
CA ALA A 14 -9.92 -2.29 6.81
C ALA A 14 -10.43 -3.28 7.87
N LEU A 15 -9.59 -3.65 8.86
CA LEU A 15 -9.98 -4.49 9.99
C LEU A 15 -10.77 -3.73 11.08
N THR A 16 -10.69 -2.41 11.09
CA THR A 16 -11.42 -1.59 12.06
C THR A 16 -12.89 -1.50 11.63
N PRO A 17 -13.86 -2.02 12.41
CA PRO A 17 -15.26 -1.91 12.05
C PRO A 17 -15.65 -0.44 11.98
N SER A 18 -15.93 0.05 10.77
CA SER A 18 -16.49 1.37 10.56
C SER A 18 -17.78 1.47 11.36
N ARG A 19 -17.85 2.39 12.34
CA ARG A 19 -19.10 2.72 13.03
C ARG A 19 -20.08 3.16 11.96
N ALA A 20 -20.95 2.24 11.54
CA ALA A 20 -21.97 2.49 10.54
C ALA A 20 -22.76 3.71 10.99
N ARG A 21 -22.66 4.81 10.24
CA ARG A 21 -23.63 5.91 10.37
C ARG A 21 -25.00 5.28 10.24
N MET A 22 -25.79 5.45 11.29
CA MET A 22 -27.20 5.07 11.41
C MET A 22 -27.93 5.33 10.09
N ARG A 23 -28.08 4.28 9.26
CA ARG A 23 -29.06 4.24 8.18
C ARG A 23 -30.26 3.49 8.74
N GLU A 24 -31.40 4.14 8.58
CA GLU A 24 -32.74 3.74 9.00
C GLU A 24 -33.01 2.24 8.76
N ARG A 25 -33.58 1.59 9.78
CA ARG A 25 -33.85 0.15 9.81
C ARG A 25 -34.94 -0.21 8.80
N VAL A 26 -34.61 -1.05 7.83
CA VAL A 26 -35.59 -1.90 7.14
C VAL A 26 -35.47 -3.31 7.72
N ALA A 27 -36.61 -3.86 8.13
CA ALA A 27 -36.72 -5.09 8.90
C ALA A 27 -36.11 -6.31 8.19
N GLY A 28 -35.38 -7.13 8.97
CA GLY A 28 -35.04 -8.50 8.61
C GLY A 28 -33.65 -8.71 8.00
N SER A 29 -32.57 -8.50 8.78
CA SER A 29 -31.29 -9.14 8.47
C SER A 29 -30.73 -9.81 9.72
N ARG A 30 -30.54 -11.13 9.62
CA ARG A 30 -29.83 -11.96 10.61
C ARG A 30 -28.53 -11.26 11.00
N SER A 31 -28.21 -11.28 12.29
CA SER A 31 -26.98 -10.72 12.86
C SER A 31 -25.76 -11.20 12.08
N VAL A 32 -25.23 -10.33 11.22
CA VAL A 32 -23.90 -10.51 10.63
C VAL A 32 -22.92 -10.33 11.78
N GLY A 33 -22.57 -11.45 12.42
CA GLY A 33 -21.46 -11.50 13.37
C GLY A 33 -20.23 -10.87 12.72
N MET A 34 -19.52 -10.08 13.50
CA MET A 34 -18.24 -9.44 13.18
C MET A 34 -17.28 -10.45 12.53
N LYS A 35 -17.33 -10.57 11.20
CA LYS A 35 -16.39 -11.37 10.44
C LYS A 35 -15.13 -10.53 10.31
N LEU A 36 -14.26 -10.67 11.30
CA LEU A 36 -12.84 -10.33 11.14
C LEU A 36 -12.37 -10.99 9.84
N ASP A 37 -11.78 -10.22 8.94
CA ASP A 37 -11.26 -10.75 7.68
C ASP A 37 -10.02 -11.61 7.98
N GLU A 38 -10.23 -12.91 8.15
CA GLU A 38 -9.22 -13.91 8.51
C GLU A 38 -8.01 -13.87 7.57
N ARG A 39 -8.25 -13.63 6.27
CA ARG A 39 -7.19 -13.47 5.27
C ARG A 39 -6.33 -12.24 5.55
N THR A 40 -6.95 -11.13 5.94
CA THR A 40 -6.22 -9.90 6.28
C THR A 40 -5.43 -10.08 7.58
N VAL A 41 -5.93 -10.83 8.56
CA VAL A 41 -5.20 -11.15 9.79
C VAL A 41 -3.98 -12.03 9.51
N GLU A 42 -4.16 -13.11 8.74
CA GLU A 42 -3.09 -14.02 8.35
C GLU A 42 -1.96 -13.27 7.63
N MET A 43 -2.32 -12.43 6.66
CA MET A 43 -1.35 -11.58 5.95
C MET A 43 -0.57 -10.64 6.86
N ARG A 44 -1.20 -10.10 7.90
CA ARG A 44 -0.54 -9.21 8.86
C ARG A 44 0.43 -9.95 9.77
N THR A 45 0.08 -11.17 10.17
CA THR A 45 0.98 -12.06 10.92
C THR A 45 2.19 -12.42 10.06
N GLU A 46 1.96 -12.88 8.83
CA GLU A 46 3.04 -13.20 7.88
C GLU A 46 3.97 -12.01 7.64
N THR A 47 3.41 -10.81 7.44
CA THR A 47 4.20 -9.58 7.26
C THR A 47 5.09 -9.31 8.47
N THR A 48 4.55 -9.49 9.68
CA THR A 48 5.31 -9.27 10.93
C THR A 48 6.42 -10.30 11.07
N ASP A 49 6.13 -11.57 10.80
CA ASP A 49 7.06 -12.68 10.96
C ASP A 49 8.24 -12.60 9.98
N VAL A 50 7.97 -12.31 8.71
CA VAL A 50 9.02 -12.12 7.68
C VAL A 50 9.93 -10.95 8.07
N LEU A 51 9.36 -9.80 8.41
CA LEU A 51 10.16 -8.63 8.79
C LEU A 51 10.96 -8.86 10.08
N ALA A 52 10.39 -9.59 11.05
CA ALA A 52 11.08 -9.95 12.29
C ALA A 52 12.21 -10.95 12.04
N SER A 53 12.03 -11.90 11.12
CA SER A 53 13.06 -12.84 10.67
C SER A 53 14.27 -12.10 10.10
N TRP A 54 14.03 -11.16 9.18
CA TRP A 54 15.10 -10.34 8.60
C TRP A 54 15.77 -9.44 9.63
N ALA A 55 14.99 -8.84 10.54
CA ALA A 55 15.56 -8.03 11.60
C ALA A 55 16.47 -8.86 12.53
N ARG A 56 16.06 -10.10 12.83
CA ARG A 56 16.89 -11.05 13.60
C ARG A 56 18.20 -11.37 12.87
N LEU A 57 18.15 -11.70 11.58
CA LEU A 57 19.34 -12.00 10.77
C LEU A 57 20.35 -10.85 10.83
N VAL A 58 19.89 -9.61 10.65
CA VAL A 58 20.76 -8.42 10.75
C VAL A 58 21.38 -8.31 12.15
N VAL A 59 20.59 -8.51 13.22
CA VAL A 59 21.09 -8.43 14.60
C VAL A 59 22.13 -9.52 14.87
N GLU A 60 21.88 -10.75 14.43
CA GLU A 60 22.74 -11.90 14.68
C GLU A 60 24.06 -11.81 13.91
N GLU A 61 24.02 -11.40 12.64
CA GLU A 61 25.21 -11.40 11.79
C GLU A 61 25.99 -10.09 11.81
N ARG A 62 25.32 -8.94 11.92
CA ARG A 62 25.97 -7.61 11.99
C ARG A 62 26.30 -7.20 13.42
N GLY A 63 25.66 -7.80 14.43
CA GLY A 63 25.74 -7.34 15.82
C GLY A 63 25.07 -5.99 16.06
N ALA A 64 24.11 -5.61 15.20
CA ALA A 64 23.39 -4.35 15.32
C ALA A 64 22.53 -4.30 16.59
N LYS A 65 22.30 -3.11 17.13
CA LYS A 65 21.23 -2.92 18.13
C LYS A 65 19.90 -3.20 17.45
N GLY A 66 19.14 -4.16 17.98
CA GLY A 66 17.88 -4.58 17.38
C GLY A 66 16.80 -3.50 17.30
N PRO A 67 15.67 -3.80 16.62
CA PRO A 67 14.57 -2.87 16.45
C PRO A 67 13.98 -2.43 17.80
N ARG A 68 13.41 -1.22 17.85
CA ARG A 68 12.81 -0.64 19.06
C ARG A 68 11.57 -1.38 19.57
N GLY A 69 10.95 -2.19 18.70
CA GLY A 69 9.73 -2.93 18.98
C GLY A 69 9.52 -4.03 17.94
N ARG A 70 8.54 -4.91 18.18
CA ARG A 70 8.14 -5.99 17.25
C ARG A 70 7.00 -5.60 16.32
N ASP A 71 6.51 -4.37 16.40
CA ASP A 71 5.51 -3.87 15.46
C ASP A 71 6.13 -3.60 14.08
N VAL A 72 5.32 -3.68 13.03
CA VAL A 72 5.77 -3.53 11.64
C VAL A 72 6.44 -2.18 11.37
N ALA A 73 6.03 -1.10 12.04
CA ALA A 73 6.66 0.21 11.84
C ALA A 73 8.10 0.24 12.40
N SER A 74 8.29 -0.30 13.60
CA SER A 74 9.63 -0.45 14.20
C SER A 74 10.53 -1.35 13.37
N LEU A 75 10.00 -2.47 12.86
CA LEU A 75 10.75 -3.41 12.01
C LEU A 75 11.14 -2.79 10.67
N VAL A 76 10.20 -2.13 9.98
CA VAL A 76 10.47 -1.44 8.71
C VAL A 76 11.51 -0.33 8.91
N SER A 77 11.39 0.47 9.98
CA SER A 77 12.34 1.54 10.27
C SER A 77 13.75 0.99 10.49
N PHE A 78 13.88 -0.10 11.25
CA PHE A 78 15.16 -0.76 11.49
C PHE A 78 15.75 -1.27 10.18
N LEU A 79 15.00 -2.05 9.40
CA LEU A 79 15.49 -2.61 8.13
C LEU A 79 15.86 -1.55 7.10
N CYS A 80 15.18 -0.39 7.09
CA CYS A 80 15.57 0.73 6.23
C CYS A 80 16.92 1.34 6.62
N GLN A 81 17.25 1.39 7.92
CA GLN A 81 18.55 1.88 8.39
C GLN A 81 19.68 0.91 8.05
N GLU A 82 19.34 -0.36 7.88
CA GLU A 82 20.27 -1.46 7.64
C GLU A 82 20.37 -1.83 6.14
N MET A 83 19.70 -1.07 5.26
CA MET A 83 19.55 -1.41 3.85
C MET A 83 20.90 -1.55 3.12
N ASP A 84 21.87 -0.70 3.43
CA ASP A 84 23.20 -0.78 2.82
C ASP A 84 23.92 -2.08 3.16
N TRP A 85 23.74 -2.57 4.40
CA TRP A 85 24.29 -3.86 4.81
C TRP A 85 23.55 -5.02 4.14
N ILE A 86 22.21 -4.96 4.13
CA ILE A 86 21.37 -5.98 3.49
C ILE A 86 21.69 -6.08 1.99
N ALA A 87 21.89 -4.95 1.30
CA ALA A 87 22.21 -4.93 -0.12
C ALA A 87 23.57 -5.56 -0.44
N GLY A 88 24.52 -5.52 0.51
CA GLY A 88 25.82 -6.20 0.40
C GLY A 88 25.81 -7.66 0.85
N HIS A 89 24.72 -8.14 1.46
CA HIS A 89 24.64 -9.48 2.04
C HIS A 89 24.33 -10.54 0.96
N PRO A 90 24.88 -11.77 1.04
CA PRO A 90 24.58 -12.84 0.08
C PRO A 90 23.09 -13.16 -0.09
N ALA A 91 22.28 -12.91 0.95
CA ALA A 91 20.84 -13.12 0.93
C ALA A 91 20.01 -11.91 0.43
N ALA A 92 20.64 -10.87 -0.12
CA ALA A 92 19.96 -9.66 -0.60
C ALA A 92 18.83 -9.95 -1.59
N VAL A 93 19.05 -10.91 -2.51
CA VAL A 93 18.05 -11.31 -3.50
C VAL A 93 16.83 -11.95 -2.84
N SER A 94 17.04 -12.79 -1.82
CA SER A 94 15.96 -13.40 -1.04
C SER A 94 15.17 -12.35 -0.27
N PHE A 95 15.84 -11.35 0.30
CA PHE A 95 15.18 -10.23 0.98
C PHE A 95 14.27 -9.46 0.02
N ASP A 96 14.79 -9.08 -1.15
CA ASP A 96 14.00 -8.36 -2.16
C ASP A 96 12.80 -9.17 -2.64
N GLU A 97 12.99 -10.46 -2.88
CA GLU A 97 11.92 -11.39 -3.27
C GLU A 97 10.81 -11.47 -2.22
N GLU A 98 11.16 -11.71 -0.95
CA GLU A 98 10.17 -11.82 0.13
C GLU A 98 9.42 -10.50 0.35
N VAL A 99 10.12 -9.37 0.34
CA VAL A 99 9.48 -8.04 0.44
C VAL A 99 8.55 -7.78 -0.74
N ARG A 100 8.92 -8.19 -1.95
CA ARG A 100 8.08 -8.05 -3.15
C ARG A 100 6.83 -8.92 -3.07
N GLN A 101 6.95 -10.15 -2.57
CA GLN A 101 5.81 -11.04 -2.36
C GLN A 101 4.83 -10.45 -1.34
N LEU A 102 5.33 -9.91 -0.22
CA LEU A 102 4.49 -9.22 0.76
C LEU A 102 3.77 -8.02 0.14
N LEU A 103 4.47 -7.20 -0.66
CA LEU A 103 3.87 -6.08 -1.38
C LEU A 103 2.75 -6.51 -2.34
N GLN A 104 2.97 -7.57 -3.12
CA GLN A 104 1.97 -8.09 -4.05
C GLN A 104 0.73 -8.59 -3.32
N ARG A 105 0.91 -9.37 -2.24
CA ARG A 105 -0.20 -9.92 -1.46
C ARG A 105 -0.98 -8.83 -0.71
N LEU A 106 -0.29 -7.88 -0.08
CA LEU A 106 -0.92 -6.73 0.56
C LEU A 106 -1.68 -5.88 -0.46
N SER A 107 -1.12 -5.65 -1.64
CA SER A 107 -1.80 -4.91 -2.71
C SER A 107 -3.08 -5.62 -3.16
N ALA A 108 -3.05 -6.95 -3.27
CA ALA A 108 -4.20 -7.75 -3.70
C ALA A 108 -5.38 -7.73 -2.70
N LEU A 109 -5.15 -7.43 -1.42
CA LEU A 109 -6.23 -7.26 -0.43
C LEU A 109 -7.14 -6.07 -0.76
N PHE A 110 -6.59 -5.03 -1.37
CA PHE A 110 -7.34 -3.81 -1.70
C PHE A 110 -7.97 -3.85 -3.12
N GLY A 111 -8.01 -5.04 -3.73
CA GLY A 111 -8.42 -5.26 -5.12
C GLY A 111 -7.22 -5.41 -6.05
N PRO A 112 -7.41 -5.52 -7.38
CA PRO A 112 -6.29 -5.51 -8.30
C PRO A 112 -5.45 -4.26 -8.01
N ALA A 113 -4.14 -4.46 -7.77
CA ALA A 113 -3.17 -3.38 -7.77
C ALA A 113 -3.51 -2.44 -8.92
N PRO A 114 -3.47 -1.10 -8.76
CA PRO A 114 -3.82 -0.17 -9.83
C PRO A 114 -3.19 -0.65 -11.12
N VAL A 115 -4.01 -1.23 -12.00
CA VAL A 115 -3.53 -1.78 -13.27
C VAL A 115 -3.12 -0.55 -14.02
N ARG A 116 -1.82 -0.23 -13.98
CA ARG A 116 -1.16 0.91 -14.62
C ARG A 116 -2.18 1.99 -14.98
N GLY A 117 -2.54 2.81 -14.00
CA GLY A 117 -3.55 3.83 -14.23
C GLY A 117 -3.22 4.61 -15.50
N MET A 118 -4.24 4.94 -16.31
CA MET A 118 -4.02 5.63 -17.57
C MET A 118 -3.23 6.93 -17.29
N PRO A 119 -2.07 7.17 -17.92
CA PRO A 119 -1.33 8.41 -17.71
C PRO A 119 -2.17 9.60 -18.16
N LEU A 120 -2.26 10.62 -17.30
CA LEU A 120 -3.03 11.83 -17.52
C LEU A 120 -2.16 13.07 -17.76
N GLY A 121 -0.85 12.94 -17.61
CA GLY A 121 0.13 14.03 -17.76
C GLY A 121 0.93 14.28 -16.48
N GLU A 122 1.63 15.41 -16.43
CA GLU A 122 2.46 15.80 -15.29
C GLU A 122 1.62 16.20 -14.07
N CYS A 123 2.22 16.09 -12.88
CA CYS A 123 1.62 16.53 -11.64
C CYS A 123 1.37 18.04 -11.64
N VAL A 124 0.23 18.45 -11.09
CA VAL A 124 -0.12 19.87 -10.96
C VAL A 124 0.54 20.53 -9.74
N GLU A 125 1.20 19.75 -8.88
CA GLU A 125 1.94 20.27 -7.73
C GLU A 125 3.25 20.93 -8.17
N PRO A 126 3.54 22.16 -7.71
CA PRO A 126 4.81 22.81 -7.97
C PRO A 126 5.98 21.92 -7.51
N GLU A 127 7.07 21.90 -8.29
CA GLU A 127 8.28 21.11 -8.02
C GLU A 127 8.11 19.58 -8.09
N CYS A 128 6.93 19.07 -8.45
CA CYS A 128 6.69 17.66 -8.67
C CYS A 128 6.80 17.30 -10.16
N THR A 129 7.82 16.52 -10.53
CA THR A 129 7.99 15.98 -11.90
C THR A 129 7.27 14.64 -12.11
N GLY A 130 6.40 14.25 -11.18
CA GLY A 130 5.71 12.96 -11.19
C GLY A 130 4.59 12.88 -12.22
N THR A 131 4.31 11.68 -12.72
CA THR A 131 3.23 11.46 -13.70
C THR A 131 1.92 11.11 -13.00
N LEU A 132 0.83 11.84 -13.29
CA LEU A 132 -0.52 11.53 -12.82
C LEU A 132 -1.09 10.30 -13.53
N LEU A 133 -1.66 9.39 -12.76
CA LEU A 133 -2.28 8.15 -13.22
C LEU A 133 -3.74 8.10 -12.81
N ALA A 134 -4.63 7.78 -13.74
CA ALA A 134 -6.05 7.55 -13.48
C ALA A 134 -6.27 6.09 -13.07
N VAL A 135 -6.65 5.85 -11.83
CA VAL A 135 -6.94 4.50 -11.33
C VAL A 135 -8.43 4.23 -11.45
N THR A 136 -8.80 3.35 -12.38
CA THR A 136 -10.18 2.86 -12.52
C THR A 136 -10.38 1.61 -11.66
N ARG A 137 -11.35 1.62 -10.75
CA ARG A 137 -11.79 0.37 -10.09
C ARG A 137 -12.84 -0.29 -10.98
N GLY A 138 -12.44 -1.36 -11.67
CA GLY A 138 -13.33 -2.21 -12.46
C GLY A 138 -13.41 -1.85 -13.95
N ALA A 139 -13.94 -2.79 -14.74
CA ALA A 139 -14.09 -2.65 -16.18
C ALA A 139 -15.23 -1.66 -16.50
N GLY A 140 -14.88 -0.46 -16.97
CA GLY A 140 -15.83 0.49 -17.60
C GLY A 140 -16.32 1.66 -16.74
N GLY A 141 -15.72 1.95 -15.58
CA GLY A 141 -16.13 3.06 -14.71
C GLY A 141 -15.20 4.28 -14.72
N SER A 142 -15.74 5.45 -14.36
CA SER A 142 -14.99 6.67 -14.03
C SER A 142 -13.81 6.38 -13.08
N PRO A 143 -12.72 7.17 -13.10
CA PRO A 143 -11.61 6.97 -12.17
C PRO A 143 -12.12 6.93 -10.72
N GLY A 144 -11.68 5.95 -9.95
CA GLY A 144 -11.91 5.92 -8.50
C GLY A 144 -10.94 6.86 -7.77
N GLN A 145 -9.77 7.12 -8.38
CA GLN A 145 -8.72 7.97 -7.83
C GLN A 145 -7.79 8.45 -8.97
N VAL A 146 -7.21 9.64 -8.81
CA VAL A 146 -6.11 10.14 -9.64
C VAL A 146 -4.96 10.51 -8.72
N SER A 147 -3.77 9.95 -8.95
CA SER A 147 -2.59 10.22 -8.14
C SER A 147 -1.32 10.18 -8.97
N CYS A 148 -0.28 10.92 -8.56
CA CYS A 148 1.04 10.77 -9.19
C CYS A 148 1.86 9.65 -8.56
N ASP A 149 2.86 9.18 -9.29
CA ASP A 149 3.89 8.24 -8.81
C ASP A 149 4.69 8.75 -7.60
N ALA A 150 4.80 10.07 -7.41
CA ALA A 150 5.37 10.70 -6.23
C ALA A 150 4.42 10.75 -5.01
N GLY A 151 3.15 10.34 -5.16
CA GLY A 151 2.20 10.17 -4.05
C GLY A 151 1.18 11.29 -3.83
N HIS A 152 1.17 12.35 -4.65
CA HIS A 152 0.13 13.37 -4.59
C HIS A 152 -1.20 12.85 -5.13
N VAL A 153 -2.30 13.17 -4.44
CA VAL A 153 -3.65 12.77 -4.83
C VAL A 153 -4.40 13.97 -5.36
N LEU A 154 -4.89 13.88 -6.60
CA LEU A 154 -5.70 14.92 -7.20
C LEU A 154 -7.16 14.76 -6.74
N PRO A 155 -7.79 15.79 -6.13
CA PRO A 155 -9.18 15.70 -5.70
C PRO A 155 -10.16 15.69 -6.89
N PRO A 156 -11.34 15.04 -6.78
CA PRO A 156 -12.29 14.88 -7.88
C PRO A 156 -12.64 16.15 -8.66
N ARG A 157 -12.79 17.28 -7.96
CA ARG A 157 -13.09 18.60 -8.56
C ARG A 157 -12.00 19.08 -9.54
N GLN A 158 -10.78 18.62 -9.37
CA GLN A 158 -9.61 19.00 -10.17
C GLN A 158 -9.35 18.03 -11.33
N TRP A 159 -10.08 16.92 -11.43
CA TRP A 159 -9.87 15.92 -12.48
C TRP A 159 -10.17 16.46 -13.89
N LEU A 160 -11.10 17.41 -14.02
CA LEU A 160 -11.40 18.04 -15.31
C LEU A 160 -10.22 18.82 -15.90
N MET A 161 -9.33 19.35 -15.06
CA MET A 161 -8.14 20.08 -15.51
C MET A 161 -7.14 19.18 -16.24
N VAL A 162 -7.12 17.89 -15.90
CA VAL A 162 -6.24 16.89 -16.51
C VAL A 162 -6.97 16.02 -17.53
N ALA A 163 -8.30 15.87 -17.43
CA ALA A 163 -9.11 15.18 -18.43
C ALA A 163 -9.05 15.83 -19.82
N GLY A 164 -8.93 17.17 -19.89
CA GLY A 164 -8.81 17.93 -21.14
C GLY A 164 -7.48 17.74 -21.88
N GLN A 165 -6.44 17.22 -21.22
CA GLN A 165 -5.13 17.00 -21.86
C GLN A 165 -5.12 15.82 -22.83
N ARG A 166 -6.10 14.90 -22.72
CA ARG A 166 -6.29 13.77 -23.64
C ARG A 166 -6.60 14.21 -25.08
N ALA A 167 -7.30 15.34 -25.26
CA ALA A 167 -7.72 15.80 -26.58
C ALA A 167 -6.57 16.37 -27.43
N ARG A 168 -5.44 16.75 -26.81
CA ARG A 168 -4.29 17.36 -27.50
C ARG A 168 -3.29 16.35 -28.07
N TRP A 169 -3.37 15.07 -27.68
CA TRP A 169 -2.39 14.03 -28.04
C TRP A 169 -2.95 13.00 -29.02
N SER A 170 -4.18 13.24 -29.50
CA SER A 170 -4.85 12.43 -30.53
C SER A 170 -4.79 13.10 -31.93
N GLN A 171 -3.91 14.10 -32.12
CA GLN A 171 -3.57 14.67 -33.44
C GLN A 171 -2.12 14.37 -33.76
#